data_AF-A0A519NK08-F1
#
_entry.id   AF-A0A519NK08-F1
#
_cell.length_a   1.000
_cell.length_b   1.000
_cell.length_c   1.000
_cell.angle_alpha   90.00
_cell.angle_beta   90.00
_cell.angle_gamma   90.00
#
_symmetry.space_group_name_H-M   'P 1'
#
loop_
_entity.id
_entity.type
_entity.pdbx_description
1 polymer ?
#
loop_
_entity_poly.entity_id
_entity_poly.type
_entity_poly.pdbx_seq_one_letter_code
_entity_poly.pdbx_strand_id
1 'polypeptide(L)'
;MQSNYDANGNIQNIYRNGDLESPSGVIKIDELKYSYEQYSNKLLAVEDQQNDPSGFSDGNLYGDDYTYDDDGNMTSDGNKQIYQITYNHLNLPLAINFGNGSYIKYVYDAQGVKVRKLVSAMQADTSQHQTKTLNRRCQKADTM
;
A
#
# COMPACT_ATOMS: atom_id res chain seq x y z
N MET A 1 -0.84 -26.09 -4.39
CA MET A 1 -1.06 -24.78 -5.05
C MET A 1 -1.62 -25.06 -6.43
N GLN A 2 -2.70 -24.37 -6.81
CA GLN A 2 -3.31 -24.44 -8.13
C GLN A 2 -3.53 -23.02 -8.66
N SER A 3 -3.24 -22.78 -9.93
CA SER A 3 -3.38 -21.48 -10.58
C SER A 3 -3.98 -21.63 -11.97
N ASN A 4 -4.83 -20.68 -12.38
CA ASN A 4 -5.42 -20.61 -13.72
C ASN A 4 -4.99 -19.30 -14.39
N TYR A 5 -4.90 -19.30 -15.73
CA TYR A 5 -4.46 -18.15 -16.51
C TYR A 5 -5.34 -17.95 -17.73
N ASP A 6 -5.49 -16.72 -18.19
CA ASP A 6 -6.09 -16.42 -19.49
C ASP A 6 -5.07 -16.63 -20.64
N ALA A 7 -5.50 -16.43 -21.88
CA ALA A 7 -4.65 -16.61 -23.07
C ALA A 7 -3.49 -15.60 -23.17
N ASN A 8 -3.58 -14.47 -22.46
CA ASN A 8 -2.53 -13.46 -22.39
C ASN A 8 -1.57 -13.71 -21.21
N GLY A 9 -1.81 -14.76 -20.42
CA GLY A 9 -1.00 -15.12 -19.26
C GLY A 9 -1.36 -14.35 -17.98
N ASN A 10 -2.47 -13.63 -17.95
CA ASN A 10 -2.97 -13.02 -16.72
C ASN A 10 -3.51 -14.11 -15.79
N ILE A 11 -3.20 -14.01 -14.50
CA ILE A 11 -3.66 -14.95 -13.48
C ILE A 11 -5.15 -14.76 -13.31
N GLN A 12 -5.98 -15.80 -13.45
CA GLN A 12 -7.41 -15.70 -13.17
C GLN A 12 -7.75 -16.13 -11.74
N ASN A 13 -7.09 -17.17 -11.25
CA ASN A 13 -7.35 -17.70 -9.91
C ASN A 13 -6.07 -18.26 -9.29
N ILE A 14 -5.96 -18.15 -7.97
CA ILE A 14 -4.94 -18.80 -7.16
C ILE A 14 -5.60 -19.48 -5.95
N TYR A 15 -5.25 -20.74 -5.73
CA TYR A 15 -5.63 -21.51 -4.56
C TYR A 15 -4.38 -21.88 -3.76
N ARG A 16 -4.31 -21.41 -2.52
CA ARG A 16 -3.22 -21.72 -1.60
C ARG A 16 -3.74 -22.37 -0.34
N ASN A 17 -2.90 -23.26 0.17
CA ASN A 17 -3.11 -23.96 1.41
C ASN A 17 -2.03 -23.50 2.39
N GLY A 18 -2.42 -23.35 3.65
CA GLY A 18 -1.50 -22.97 4.73
C GLY A 18 -0.70 -24.17 5.24
N ASP A 19 0.31 -23.87 6.03
CA ASP A 19 1.07 -24.91 6.73
C ASP A 19 0.31 -25.36 7.98
N LEU A 20 -0.06 -26.63 8.03
CA LEU A 20 0.15 -27.55 9.16
C LEU A 20 -0.49 -28.92 8.92
N GLU A 21 0.19 -29.93 9.47
CA GLU A 21 -0.25 -31.29 9.75
C GLU A 21 -1.45 -31.28 10.72
N SER A 22 -2.64 -30.88 10.26
CA SER A 22 -3.87 -31.05 11.02
C SER A 22 -4.40 -32.48 10.81
N PRO A 23 -4.86 -33.20 11.87
CA PRO A 23 -5.59 -34.46 11.71
C PRO A 23 -6.86 -34.29 10.84
N SER A 24 -7.33 -33.05 10.69
CA SER A 24 -8.51 -32.66 9.92
C SER A 24 -8.24 -32.42 8.43
N GLY A 25 -6.97 -32.51 7.99
CA GLY A 25 -6.57 -32.33 6.60
C GLY A 25 -6.01 -30.93 6.28
N VAL A 26 -5.89 -30.66 4.98
CA VAL A 26 -5.26 -29.46 4.45
C VAL A 26 -6.13 -28.22 4.69
N ILE A 27 -5.56 -27.15 5.27
CA ILE A 27 -6.26 -25.88 5.47
C ILE A 27 -6.07 -25.01 4.23
N LYS A 28 -7.18 -24.63 3.59
CA LYS A 28 -7.19 -23.66 2.49
C LYS A 28 -7.13 -22.27 3.10
N ILE A 29 -6.14 -21.47 2.71
CA ILE A 29 -5.95 -20.10 3.23
C ILE A 29 -6.31 -19.04 2.19
N ASP A 30 -6.36 -19.41 0.91
CA ASP A 30 -6.76 -18.49 -0.14
C ASP A 30 -7.59 -19.16 -1.22
N GLU A 31 -8.57 -18.41 -1.69
CA GLU A 31 -9.32 -18.64 -2.92
C GLU A 31 -9.44 -17.32 -3.65
N LEU A 32 -8.34 -16.94 -4.29
CA LEU A 32 -8.20 -15.64 -4.92
C LEU A 32 -8.76 -15.68 -6.32
N LYS A 33 -9.62 -14.71 -6.63
CA LYS A 33 -10.12 -14.43 -7.97
C LYS A 33 -9.62 -13.08 -8.42
N TYR A 34 -8.95 -13.06 -9.57
CA TYR A 34 -8.37 -11.88 -10.17
C TYR A 34 -9.26 -11.39 -11.31
N SER A 35 -9.57 -10.09 -11.31
CA SER A 35 -10.35 -9.44 -12.37
C SER A 35 -9.52 -8.37 -13.05
N TYR A 36 -9.63 -8.26 -14.38
CA TYR A 36 -8.83 -7.33 -15.18
C TYR A 36 -9.74 -6.44 -16.00
N GLU A 37 -9.21 -5.28 -16.36
CA GLU A 37 -9.82 -4.41 -17.35
C GLU A 37 -9.93 -5.15 -18.69
N GLN A 38 -11.03 -4.89 -19.40
CA GLN A 38 -11.32 -5.57 -20.66
C GLN A 38 -10.20 -5.32 -21.69
N TYR A 39 -9.68 -6.40 -22.28
CA TYR A 39 -8.59 -6.37 -23.27
C TYR A 39 -7.29 -5.72 -22.75
N SER A 40 -7.01 -5.85 -21.45
CA SER A 40 -5.89 -5.21 -20.78
C SER A 40 -5.19 -6.18 -19.83
N ASN A 41 -4.02 -5.78 -19.34
CA ASN A 41 -3.31 -6.46 -18.25
C ASN A 41 -3.38 -5.65 -16.95
N LYS A 42 -4.22 -4.61 -16.90
CA LYS A 42 -4.49 -3.83 -15.69
C LYS A 42 -5.44 -4.62 -14.79
N LEU A 43 -4.94 -4.96 -13.60
CA LEU A 43 -5.69 -5.68 -12.57
C LEU A 43 -6.69 -4.73 -11.91
N LEU A 44 -7.97 -5.08 -11.86
CA LEU A 44 -9.00 -4.26 -11.23
C LEU A 44 -9.21 -4.64 -9.76
N ALA A 45 -9.36 -5.93 -9.47
CA ALA A 45 -9.59 -6.41 -8.10
C ALA A 45 -9.05 -7.82 -7.86
N VAL A 46 -8.76 -8.11 -6.59
CA VAL A 46 -8.46 -9.45 -6.08
C VAL A 46 -9.43 -9.76 -4.95
N GLU A 47 -10.39 -10.63 -5.22
CA GLU A 47 -11.39 -11.09 -4.26
C GLU A 47 -10.86 -12.37 -3.58
N ASP A 48 -10.88 -12.45 -2.24
CA ASP A 48 -10.63 -13.70 -1.52
C ASP A 48 -11.92 -14.32 -0.97
N GLN A 49 -12.22 -15.54 -1.40
CA GLN A 49 -13.42 -16.25 -0.95
C GLN A 49 -13.18 -17.08 0.31
N GLN A 50 -11.93 -17.31 0.73
CA GLN A 50 -11.64 -18.02 1.99
C GLN A 50 -11.66 -17.09 3.20
N ASN A 51 -11.15 -15.85 3.07
CA ASN A 51 -11.05 -14.90 4.16
C ASN A 51 -10.28 -15.46 5.38
N ASP A 52 -9.29 -16.33 5.14
CA ASP A 52 -8.42 -16.81 6.21
C ASP A 52 -7.39 -15.72 6.54
N PRO A 53 -7.23 -15.33 7.81
CA PRO A 53 -6.26 -14.29 8.20
C PRO A 53 -4.80 -14.59 7.87
N SER A 54 -4.48 -15.86 7.59
CA SER A 54 -3.14 -16.31 7.17
C SER A 54 -2.91 -16.10 5.66
N GLY A 55 -3.99 -15.85 4.90
CA GLY A 55 -4.01 -15.60 3.46
C GLY A 55 -3.98 -14.12 3.09
N PHE A 56 -4.53 -13.82 1.91
CA PHE A 56 -4.72 -12.46 1.42
C PHE A 56 -5.77 -11.72 2.27
N SER A 57 -5.44 -10.50 2.70
CA SER A 57 -6.40 -9.62 3.36
C SER A 57 -7.12 -8.79 2.31
N ASP A 58 -8.32 -9.22 1.92
CA ASP A 58 -9.25 -8.43 1.11
C ASP A 58 -9.83 -7.29 1.99
N GLY A 59 -9.24 -6.11 1.85
CA GLY A 59 -9.60 -4.92 2.61
C GLY A 59 -10.71 -4.10 1.96
N ASN A 60 -11.09 -4.44 0.73
CA ASN A 60 -12.08 -3.70 -0.05
C ASN A 60 -13.04 -4.67 -0.77
N LEU A 61 -14.14 -4.98 -0.09
CA LEU A 61 -15.09 -6.00 -0.53
C LEU A 61 -15.98 -5.58 -1.71
N TYR A 62 -15.86 -4.35 -2.20
CA TYR A 62 -16.76 -3.80 -3.22
C TYR A 62 -16.03 -2.91 -4.23
N GLY A 63 -16.34 -3.13 -5.51
CA GLY A 63 -15.78 -2.35 -6.61
C GLY A 63 -14.35 -2.75 -6.96
N ASP A 64 -13.67 -1.88 -7.70
CA ASP A 64 -12.28 -2.10 -8.09
C ASP A 64 -11.33 -1.70 -6.94
N ASP A 65 -10.30 -2.51 -6.73
CA ASP A 65 -9.25 -2.24 -5.75
C ASP A 65 -8.21 -1.27 -6.30
N TYR A 66 -7.85 -1.46 -7.57
CA TYR A 66 -6.73 -0.78 -8.19
C TYR A 66 -7.21 0.12 -9.32
N THR A 67 -6.65 1.32 -9.34
CA THR A 67 -6.78 2.25 -10.47
C THR A 67 -5.40 2.62 -11.00
N TYR A 68 -5.36 3.14 -12.21
CA TYR A 68 -4.12 3.45 -12.92
C TYR A 68 -4.21 4.80 -13.64
N ASP A 69 -3.06 5.46 -13.82
CA ASP A 69 -2.94 6.57 -14.76
C ASP A 69 -2.78 6.07 -16.22
N ASP A 70 -2.68 7.02 -17.15
CA ASP A 70 -2.56 6.75 -18.58
C ASP A 70 -1.23 6.06 -18.94
N ASP A 71 -0.18 6.29 -18.15
CA ASP A 71 1.13 5.64 -18.29
C ASP A 71 1.16 4.23 -17.68
N GLY A 72 0.08 3.81 -17.01
CA GLY A 72 -0.08 2.50 -16.41
C GLY A 72 0.48 2.39 -14.98
N ASN A 73 0.81 3.50 -14.32
CA ASN A 73 1.19 3.48 -12.92
C ASN A 73 -0.05 3.36 -12.03
N MET A 74 0.03 2.57 -10.95
CA MET A 74 -1.08 2.41 -10.00
C MET A 74 -1.34 3.71 -9.23
N THR A 75 -2.57 4.21 -9.24
CA THR A 75 -2.97 5.44 -8.55
C THR A 75 -3.76 5.20 -7.27
N SER A 76 -4.33 4.01 -7.07
CA SER A 76 -4.99 3.61 -5.80
C SER A 76 -4.85 2.10 -5.53
N ASP A 77 -5.01 1.72 -4.26
CA ASP A 77 -5.12 0.33 -3.79
C ASP A 77 -6.07 0.29 -2.59
N GLY A 78 -7.31 -0.14 -2.83
CA GLY A 78 -8.38 -0.25 -1.83
C GLY A 78 -8.05 -1.20 -0.69
N ASN A 79 -7.41 -2.34 -0.97
CA ASN A 79 -6.98 -3.33 0.01
C ASN A 79 -5.99 -2.76 1.03
N LYS A 80 -5.20 -1.75 0.64
CA LYS A 80 -4.24 -1.06 1.51
C LYS A 80 -4.72 0.29 2.01
N GLN A 81 -5.98 0.65 1.75
CA GLN A 81 -6.53 1.97 2.01
C GLN A 81 -5.72 3.10 1.36
N ILE A 82 -5.05 2.83 0.24
CA ILE A 82 -4.32 3.84 -0.53
C ILE A 82 -5.33 4.53 -1.44
N TYR A 83 -5.66 5.76 -1.10
CA TYR A 83 -6.60 6.58 -1.84
C TYR A 83 -5.95 7.25 -3.07
N GLN A 84 -4.67 7.61 -2.97
CA GLN A 84 -3.98 8.29 -4.08
C GLN A 84 -2.47 8.05 -4.05
N ILE A 85 -1.91 7.76 -5.21
CA ILE A 85 -0.49 7.81 -5.51
C ILE A 85 -0.27 8.84 -6.61
N THR A 86 0.67 9.77 -6.38
CA THR A 86 1.07 10.75 -7.40
C THR A 86 2.49 10.46 -7.86
N TYR A 87 2.77 10.71 -9.13
CA TYR A 87 4.06 10.41 -9.77
C TYR A 87 4.76 11.67 -10.27
N ASN A 88 6.08 11.58 -10.44
CA ASN A 88 6.84 12.58 -11.19
C ASN A 88 6.96 12.19 -12.67
N HIS A 89 7.62 13.04 -13.47
CA HIS A 89 7.84 12.82 -14.90
C HIS A 89 8.78 11.63 -15.23
N LEU A 90 9.33 10.94 -14.23
CA LEU A 90 10.11 9.71 -14.37
C LEU A 90 9.29 8.48 -13.93
N ASN A 91 7.97 8.62 -13.72
CA ASN A 91 7.08 7.60 -13.19
C ASN A 91 7.52 7.06 -11.82
N LEU A 92 8.16 7.91 -11.00
CA LEU A 92 8.52 7.59 -9.62
C LEU A 92 7.48 8.14 -8.65
N PRO A 93 7.02 7.36 -7.65
CA PRO A 93 6.04 7.82 -6.67
C PRO A 93 6.53 9.03 -5.88
N LEU A 94 5.82 10.15 -5.92
CA LEU A 94 6.09 11.34 -5.11
C LEU A 94 5.36 11.32 -3.76
N ALA A 95 4.11 10.87 -3.76
CA ALA A 95 3.27 10.82 -2.57
C ALA A 95 2.34 9.62 -2.62
N ILE A 96 2.14 8.97 -1.47
CA ILE A 96 1.16 7.92 -1.23
C ILE A 96 0.29 8.41 -0.08
N ASN A 97 -0.99 8.64 -0.34
CA ASN A 97 -1.97 9.13 0.62
C ASN A 97 -2.92 8.00 1.00
N PHE A 98 -3.09 7.79 2.31
CA PHE A 98 -3.97 6.77 2.86
C PHE A 98 -5.31 7.37 3.25
N GLY A 99 -6.38 6.57 3.21
CA GLY A 99 -7.74 7.01 3.57
C GLY A 99 -7.87 7.49 5.02
N ASN A 100 -6.96 7.06 5.91
CA ASN A 100 -6.88 7.54 7.29
C ASN A 100 -6.10 8.86 7.46
N GLY A 101 -5.72 9.55 6.38
CA GLY A 101 -4.96 10.81 6.44
C GLY A 101 -3.46 10.65 6.71
N SER A 102 -2.96 9.42 6.91
CA SER A 102 -1.53 9.13 6.89
C SER A 102 -0.98 9.32 5.47
N TYR A 103 0.32 9.55 5.34
CA TYR A 103 0.96 9.63 4.04
C TYR A 103 2.43 9.23 4.06
N ILE A 104 2.95 8.89 2.89
CA ILE A 104 4.38 8.76 2.60
C ILE A 104 4.73 9.71 1.47
N LYS A 105 5.82 10.47 1.61
CA LYS A 105 6.38 11.31 0.55
C LYS A 105 7.81 10.92 0.25
N TYR A 106 8.18 11.02 -1.02
CA TYR A 106 9.51 10.73 -1.50
C TYR A 106 10.14 11.97 -2.13
N VAL A 107 11.46 12.08 -1.97
CA VAL A 107 12.26 13.08 -2.68
C VAL A 107 13.35 12.33 -3.43
N TYR A 108 13.53 12.72 -4.69
CA TYR A 108 14.52 12.16 -5.60
C TYR A 108 15.47 13.28 -6.03
N ASP A 109 16.69 12.91 -6.36
CA ASP A 109 17.55 13.79 -7.16
C ASP A 109 17.12 13.80 -8.63
N ALA A 110 17.84 14.57 -9.45
CA ALA A 110 17.55 14.71 -10.87
C ALA A 110 17.82 13.43 -11.68
N GLN A 111 18.54 12.46 -11.11
CA GLN A 111 18.83 11.17 -11.73
C GLN A 111 17.80 10.10 -11.33
N GLY A 112 16.81 10.45 -10.51
CA GLY A 112 15.78 9.52 -10.03
C GLY A 112 16.24 8.67 -8.84
N VAL A 113 17.37 9.00 -8.20
CA VAL A 113 17.80 8.31 -6.98
C VAL A 113 17.01 8.87 -5.80
N LYS A 114 16.37 7.98 -5.02
CA LYS A 114 15.63 8.36 -3.83
C LYS A 114 16.57 8.86 -2.75
N VAL A 115 16.48 10.13 -2.40
CA VAL A 115 17.31 10.78 -1.36
C VAL A 115 16.58 10.92 -0.02
N ARG A 116 15.24 10.87 0.00
CA ARG A 116 14.47 10.96 1.24
C ARG A 116 13.14 10.22 1.17
N LYS A 117 12.73 9.67 2.32
CA LYS A 117 11.38 9.17 2.61
C LYS A 117 10.86 9.90 3.85
N LEU A 118 9.69 10.52 3.75
CA LEU A 118 8.96 11.09 4.87
C LEU A 118 7.72 10.25 5.11
N VAL A 119 7.50 9.83 6.34
CA VAL A 119 6.30 9.08 6.76
C VAL A 119 5.57 9.92 7.80
N SER A 120 4.27 10.08 7.62
CA SER A 120 3.38 10.66 8.63
C SER A 120 2.27 9.66 8.89
N ALA A 121 2.11 9.28 10.15
CA ALA A 121 0.90 8.61 10.61
C ALA A 121 -0.16 9.67 10.94
N MET A 122 -1.43 9.31 10.85
CA MET A 122 -2.50 10.07 11.51
C MET A 122 -2.14 10.19 12.99
N GLN A 123 -2.10 11.41 13.52
CA GLN A 123 -1.97 11.56 14.96
C GLN A 123 -3.25 10.99 15.58
N ALA A 124 -3.12 9.96 16.41
CA ALA A 124 -4.15 9.69 17.39
C ALA A 124 -4.29 10.97 18.21
N ASP A 125 -5.52 11.48 18.36
CA ASP A 125 -5.78 12.61 19.24
C ASP A 125 -5.49 12.20 20.69
N THR A 126 -4.23 12.29 21.08
CA THR A 126 -3.81 12.37 22.46
C THR A 126 -3.63 13.85 22.77
N SER A 127 -4.76 14.52 22.92
CA SER A 127 -4.85 15.80 23.60
C SER A 127 -4.23 15.70 25.00
N GLN A 128 -2.93 15.98 25.09
CA GLN A 128 -2.30 16.58 26.26
C GLN A 128 -1.28 17.62 25.78
N HIS A 129 -1.71 18.87 25.82
CA HIS A 129 -0.87 20.05 25.80
C HIS A 129 0.40 19.86 26.63
N GLN A 130 1.58 19.91 26.02
CA GLN A 130 2.74 20.63 26.58
C GLN A 130 3.62 21.18 25.44
N THR A 131 3.37 22.42 25.04
CA THR A 131 4.36 23.23 24.32
C THR A 131 5.57 23.46 25.21
N LYS A 132 6.69 22.77 24.96
CA LYS A 132 7.98 23.14 25.55
C LYS A 132 8.76 23.99 24.57
N THR A 133 8.56 25.30 24.66
CA THR A 133 9.37 26.31 23.96
C THR A 133 10.81 26.22 24.44
N LEU A 134 11.73 25.78 23.57
CA LEU A 134 13.17 25.91 23.81
C LEU A 134 13.59 27.37 23.57
N ASN A 135 13.60 28.16 24.64
CA ASN A 135 14.21 29.49 24.62
C ASN A 135 15.72 29.36 24.36
N ARG A 136 16.17 29.83 23.19
CA ARG A 136 17.57 30.12 22.92
C ARG A 136 17.98 31.31 23.80
N ARG A 137 18.81 31.10 24.82
CA ARG A 137 19.65 32.17 25.37
C ARG A 137 21.09 31.94 24.97
N CYS A 138 21.51 32.70 23.97
CA CYS A 138 22.91 33.00 23.72
C CYS A 138 23.37 33.92 24.86
N GLN A 139 24.29 33.46 25.70
CA GLN A 139 25.07 34.35 26.57
C GLN A 139 26.47 34.45 25.96
N LYS A 140 26.79 35.65 25.49
CA LYS A 140 28.14 36.06 25.13
C LYS A 140 29.00 36.14 26.39
N ALA A 141 30.29 35.96 26.17
CA ALA A 141 31.38 36.05 27.13
C ALA A 141 31.41 37.37 27.91
N ASP A 142 31.92 37.31 29.14
CA ASP A 142 32.92 38.24 29.68
C ASP A 142 33.48 37.64 30.99
N THR A 143 34.74 37.18 30.95
CA THR A 143 35.52 36.87 32.15
C THR A 143 36.82 37.65 32.07
N MET A 144 36.94 38.62 32.98
CA MET A 144 38.11 39.38 33.47
C MET A 144 39.01 40.10 32.46
#